data_AF-A0A7K1GFA2-F1
#
_entry.id   AF-A0A7K1GFA2-F1
#
_cell.length_a   1.000
_cell.length_b   1.000
_cell.length_c   1.000
_cell.angle_alpha   90.00
_cell.angle_beta   90.00
_cell.angle_gamma   90.00
#
_symmetry.space_group_name_H-M   'P 1'
#
loop_
_entity.id
_entity.type
_entity.pdbx_description
1 polymer ?
#
loop_
_entity_poly.entity_id
_entity_poly.type
_entity_poly.pdbx_seq_one_letter_code
_entity_poly.pdbx_strand_id
1 'polypeptide(L)'
;MNLYKSNKARFIIGLLIIFVLYSVYHIFFAENTFTASIPRKLRHVIALLFTVAVYFVGTYHLGKLKVKWMSTLWHMVHIAGLCIITAIGVFDWLFLTGEPIVALSRFARTIQELLLSPILYVAMGLLNKTLKNTSTVAS
;
A
#
# COMPACT_ATOMS: atom_id res chain seq x y z
N MET A 1 -13.47 -15.56 -24.25
CA MET A 1 -13.64 -15.15 -22.83
C MET A 1 -13.91 -13.65 -22.78
N ASN A 2 -15.02 -13.20 -22.21
CA ASN A 2 -15.47 -11.80 -22.30
C ASN A 2 -14.49 -10.85 -21.57
N LEU A 3 -13.75 -10.02 -22.33
CA LEU A 3 -12.63 -9.17 -21.84
C LEU A 3 -13.03 -8.27 -20.65
N TYR A 4 -14.31 -7.86 -20.60
CA TYR A 4 -14.83 -7.00 -19.54
C TYR A 4 -14.98 -7.72 -18.19
N LYS A 5 -15.42 -9.00 -18.20
CA LYS A 5 -15.47 -9.84 -16.98
C LYS A 5 -14.07 -10.11 -16.42
N SER A 6 -13.08 -10.31 -17.30
CA SER A 6 -11.70 -10.56 -16.89
C SER A 6 -11.06 -9.39 -16.15
N ASN A 7 -11.29 -8.15 -16.59
CA ASN A 7 -10.73 -6.97 -15.94
C ASN A 7 -11.34 -6.71 -14.54
N LYS A 8 -12.66 -6.91 -14.39
CA LYS A 8 -13.32 -6.80 -13.08
C LYS A 8 -12.81 -7.87 -12.11
N ALA A 9 -12.72 -9.13 -12.55
CA ALA A 9 -12.21 -10.22 -11.74
C ALA A 9 -10.77 -9.97 -11.27
N ARG A 10 -9.89 -9.51 -12.17
CA ARG A 10 -8.50 -9.15 -11.82
C ARG A 10 -8.41 -8.05 -10.78
N PHE A 11 -9.24 -7.00 -10.92
CA PHE A 11 -9.28 -5.93 -9.94
C PHE A 11 -9.68 -6.46 -8.55
N ILE A 12 -10.74 -7.28 -8.47
CA ILE A 12 -11.23 -7.87 -7.22
C ILE A 12 -10.18 -8.80 -6.59
N ILE A 13 -9.50 -9.63 -7.39
CA ILE A 13 -8.42 -10.51 -6.90
C ILE A 13 -7.29 -9.68 -6.30
N GLY A 14 -6.84 -8.62 -7.00
CA GLY A 14 -5.82 -7.72 -6.47
C GLY A 14 -6.23 -7.08 -5.15
N LEU A 15 -7.48 -6.61 -5.05
CA LEU A 15 -8.04 -6.05 -3.82
C LEU A 15 -8.04 -7.07 -2.67
N LEU A 16 -8.48 -8.30 -2.94
CA LEU A 16 -8.54 -9.36 -1.94
C LEU A 16 -7.14 -9.71 -1.42
N ILE A 17 -6.15 -9.81 -2.32
CA ILE A 17 -4.76 -10.06 -1.91
C ILE A 17 -4.22 -8.92 -1.05
N ILE A 18 -4.45 -7.65 -1.43
CA ILE A 18 -4.03 -6.48 -0.64
C ILE A 18 -4.71 -6.51 0.74
N PHE A 19 -6.00 -6.84 0.79
CA PHE A 19 -6.75 -6.95 2.05
C PHE A 19 -6.19 -8.06 2.96
N VAL A 20 -5.83 -9.22 2.41
CA VAL A 20 -5.19 -10.31 3.16
C VAL A 20 -3.82 -9.87 3.68
N LEU A 21 -2.98 -9.25 2.84
CA LEU A 21 -1.67 -8.73 3.26
C LEU A 21 -1.80 -7.71 4.39
N TYR A 22 -2.74 -6.77 4.25
CA TYR A 22 -3.06 -5.77 5.27
C TYR A 22 -3.47 -6.42 6.59
N SER A 23 -4.40 -7.38 6.53
CA SER A 23 -4.91 -8.10 7.70
C SER A 23 -3.81 -8.90 8.39
N VAL A 24 -2.99 -9.63 7.63
CA VAL A 24 -1.84 -10.40 8.16
C VAL A 24 -0.85 -9.47 8.84
N TYR A 25 -0.51 -8.34 8.21
CA TYR A 25 0.38 -7.36 8.83
C TYR A 25 -0.16 -6.84 10.16
N HIS A 26 -1.45 -6.49 10.22
CA HIS A 26 -2.06 -5.97 11.46
C HIS A 26 -2.13 -7.00 12.57
N ILE A 27 -2.67 -8.18 12.27
CA ILE A 27 -2.89 -9.26 13.25
C ILE A 27 -1.58 -9.76 13.84
N PHE A 28 -0.55 -9.97 13.00
CA PHE A 28 0.69 -10.59 13.46
C PHE A 28 1.74 -9.59 13.95
N PHE A 29 1.76 -8.36 13.44
CA PHE A 29 2.83 -7.39 13.70
C PHE A 29 2.36 -6.04 14.25
N ALA A 30 1.28 -5.45 13.74
CA ALA A 30 0.92 -4.09 14.17
C ALA A 30 0.28 -4.05 15.57
N GLU A 31 -0.50 -5.08 15.91
CA GLU A 31 -1.33 -5.15 17.13
C GLU A 31 -0.94 -6.30 18.07
N ASN A 32 0.02 -7.15 17.69
CA ASN A 32 0.44 -8.27 18.51
C ASN A 32 1.29 -7.79 19.70
N THR A 33 0.94 -8.24 20.90
CA THR A 33 1.65 -7.92 22.15
C THR A 33 3.08 -8.47 22.18
N PHE A 34 3.35 -9.57 21.48
CA PHE A 34 4.70 -10.11 21.31
C PHE A 34 5.60 -9.24 20.42
N THR A 35 5.03 -8.25 19.70
CA THR A 35 5.82 -7.34 18.87
C THR A 35 6.69 -6.37 19.69
N ALA A 36 6.44 -6.23 21.00
CA ALA A 36 7.35 -5.55 21.91
C ALA A 36 8.71 -6.28 22.02
N SER A 37 8.71 -7.61 21.87
CA SER A 37 9.89 -8.47 21.95
C SER A 37 10.70 -8.49 20.64
N ILE A 38 10.15 -7.97 19.54
CA ILE A 38 10.83 -7.94 18.24
C ILE A 38 11.79 -6.74 18.21
N PRO A 39 13.08 -6.94 17.86
CA PRO A 39 14.03 -5.85 17.70
C PRO A 39 13.51 -4.77 16.77
N ARG A 40 13.69 -3.51 17.15
CA ARG A 40 13.16 -2.35 16.42
C ARG A 40 13.54 -2.35 14.94
N LYS A 41 14.79 -2.70 14.62
CA LYS A 41 15.30 -2.81 13.25
C LYS A 41 14.50 -3.83 12.43
N LEU A 42 14.20 -4.99 13.02
CA LEU A 42 13.46 -6.05 12.34
C LEU A 42 12.01 -5.63 12.06
N ARG A 43 11.39 -4.85 12.96
CA ARG A 43 10.04 -4.29 12.73
C ARG A 43 10.01 -3.36 11.52
N HIS A 44 11.01 -2.49 11.35
CA HIS A 44 11.11 -1.62 10.17
C HIS A 44 11.30 -2.42 8.87
N VAL A 45 12.09 -3.49 8.91
CA VAL A 45 12.29 -4.36 7.74
C VAL A 45 11.00 -5.10 7.37
N ILE A 46 10.30 -5.69 8.34
CA ILE A 46 9.03 -6.39 8.10
C ILE A 46 7.99 -5.43 7.53
N ALA A 47 7.85 -4.26 8.14
CA ALA A 47 7.01 -3.17 7.67
C ALA A 47 7.25 -2.85 6.20
N LEU A 48 8.51 -2.59 5.85
CA LEU A 48 8.93 -2.27 4.49
C LEU A 48 8.66 -3.42 3.51
N LEU A 49 8.95 -4.67 3.90
CA LEU A 49 8.67 -5.84 3.07
C LEU A 49 7.18 -5.98 2.73
N PHE A 50 6.29 -5.80 3.71
CA PHE A 50 4.85 -5.85 3.45
C PHE A 50 4.38 -4.70 2.56
N THR A 51 4.88 -3.48 2.76
CA THR A 51 4.57 -2.34 1.88
C THR A 51 5.03 -2.60 0.45
N VAL A 52 6.23 -3.17 0.26
CA VAL A 52 6.76 -3.57 -1.05
C VAL A 52 5.91 -4.68 -1.67
N ALA A 53 5.47 -5.67 -0.89
CA ALA A 53 4.58 -6.73 -1.37
C ALA A 53 3.24 -6.16 -1.88
N VAL A 54 2.61 -5.26 -1.12
CA VAL A 54 1.37 -4.56 -1.54
C VAL A 54 1.61 -3.79 -2.84
N TYR A 55 2.71 -3.03 -2.91
CA TYR A 55 3.10 -2.30 -4.11
C TYR A 55 3.18 -3.19 -5.35
N PHE A 56 3.83 -4.35 -5.26
CA PHE A 56 3.94 -5.31 -6.36
C PHE A 56 2.59 -5.92 -6.75
N VAL A 57 1.77 -6.30 -5.77
CA VAL A 57 0.42 -6.85 -6.03
C VAL A 57 -0.42 -5.83 -6.79
N GLY A 58 -0.44 -4.58 -6.36
CA GLY A 58 -1.18 -3.52 -7.05
C GLY A 58 -0.61 -3.23 -8.43
N THR A 59 0.71 -3.18 -8.58
CA THR A 59 1.38 -3.00 -9.88
C THR A 59 1.00 -4.10 -10.87
N TYR A 60 1.04 -5.36 -10.45
CA TYR A 60 0.72 -6.49 -11.31
C TYR A 60 -0.75 -6.50 -11.74
N HIS A 61 -1.68 -6.23 -10.81
CA HIS A 61 -3.11 -6.27 -11.09
C HIS A 61 -3.60 -5.02 -11.83
N LEU A 62 -3.10 -3.82 -11.50
CA LEU A 62 -3.45 -2.56 -12.16
C LEU A 62 -2.74 -2.37 -13.49
N GLY A 63 -1.47 -2.77 -13.62
CA GLY A 63 -0.69 -2.63 -14.85
C GLY A 63 -1.25 -3.44 -16.03
N LYS A 64 -1.99 -4.52 -15.74
CA LYS A 64 -2.72 -5.31 -16.75
C LYS A 64 -4.10 -4.74 -17.08
N LEU A 65 -4.57 -3.70 -16.39
CA LEU A 65 -5.80 -3.00 -16.74
C LEU A 65 -5.50 -1.97 -17.82
N LYS A 66 -6.43 -1.79 -18.77
CA LYS A 66 -6.31 -0.78 -19.84
C LYS A 66 -6.39 0.68 -19.34
N VAL A 67 -6.42 0.92 -18.02
CA VAL A 67 -6.65 2.23 -17.41
C VAL A 67 -5.33 2.79 -16.87
N LYS A 68 -4.61 3.51 -17.71
CA LYS A 68 -3.24 4.00 -17.42
C LYS A 68 -3.15 4.86 -16.15
N TRP A 69 -4.11 5.76 -15.92
CA TRP A 69 -4.04 6.71 -14.80
C TRP A 69 -4.02 6.02 -13.43
N MET A 70 -4.73 4.89 -13.27
CA MET A 70 -4.76 4.14 -12.01
C MET A 70 -3.38 3.55 -11.69
N SER A 71 -2.69 3.03 -12.70
CA SER A 71 -1.32 2.52 -12.54
C SER A 71 -0.34 3.67 -12.25
N THR A 72 -0.45 4.80 -12.95
CA THR A 72 0.40 5.98 -12.69
C THR A 72 0.24 6.49 -11.26
N LEU A 73 -1.01 6.64 -10.78
CA LEU A 73 -1.28 7.10 -9.42
C LEU A 73 -0.75 6.10 -8.38
N TRP A 74 -0.95 4.79 -8.62
CA TRP A 74 -0.42 3.74 -7.76
C TRP A 74 1.10 3.84 -7.60
N HIS A 75 1.83 3.93 -8.71
CA HIS A 75 3.29 4.07 -8.69
C HIS A 75 3.74 5.35 -8.00
N MET A 76 3.12 6.48 -8.31
CA MET A 76 3.48 7.77 -7.73
C MET A 76 3.38 7.74 -6.21
N VAL A 77 2.22 7.32 -5.68
CA VAL A 77 1.98 7.28 -4.22
C VAL A 77 2.91 6.28 -3.54
N HIS A 78 3.09 5.08 -4.11
CA HIS A 78 3.91 4.05 -3.49
C HIS A 78 5.39 4.35 -3.55
N ILE A 79 5.92 4.84 -4.67
CA ILE A 79 7.34 5.19 -4.78
C ILE A 79 7.65 6.35 -3.82
N ALA A 80 6.84 7.40 -3.81
CA ALA A 80 7.04 8.53 -2.88
C ALA A 80 6.97 8.07 -1.42
N GLY A 81 5.95 7.30 -1.07
CA GLY A 81 5.79 6.77 0.28
C GLY A 81 6.92 5.83 0.71
N LEU A 82 7.36 4.92 -0.18
CA LEU A 82 8.51 4.04 0.05
C LEU A 82 9.80 4.83 0.26
N CYS A 83 10.04 5.87 -0.55
CA CYS A 83 11.19 6.76 -0.37
C CYS A 83 11.16 7.44 1.01
N ILE A 84 10.01 7.96 1.44
CA ILE A 84 9.84 8.64 2.74
C ILE A 84 10.12 7.66 3.89
N ILE A 85 9.46 6.50 3.93
CA ILE A 85 9.63 5.55 5.04
C ILE A 85 11.04 4.96 5.07
N THR A 86 11.66 4.75 3.90
CA THR A 86 13.05 4.26 3.81
C THR A 86 14.02 5.32 4.32
N ALA A 87 13.85 6.59 3.91
CA ALA A 87 14.68 7.68 4.38
C ALA A 87 14.58 7.86 5.90
N ILE A 88 13.37 7.80 6.46
CA ILE A 88 13.16 7.86 7.92
C ILE A 88 13.81 6.66 8.61
N GLY A 89 13.63 5.45 8.09
CA GLY A 89 14.22 4.24 8.67
C GLY A 89 15.75 4.26 8.65
N VAL A 90 16.34 4.72 7.56
CA VAL A 90 17.80 4.88 7.42
C VAL A 90 18.30 6.00 8.35
N PHE A 91 17.61 7.13 8.43
CA PHE A 91 17.95 8.22 9.33
C PHE A 91 17.93 7.77 10.80
N ASP A 92 16.88 7.04 11.20
CA ASP A 92 16.79 6.49 12.55
C ASP A 92 17.90 5.48 12.84
N TRP A 93 18.26 4.64 11.86
CA TRP A 93 19.35 3.69 12.00
C TRP A 93 20.70 4.40 12.19
N LEU A 94 21.01 5.39 11.35
CA LEU A 94 22.33 6.01 11.30
C LEU A 94 22.58 7.01 12.43
N PHE A 95 21.55 7.77 12.84
CA PHE A 95 21.73 8.94 13.71
C PHE A 95 21.11 8.78 15.09
N LEU A 96 20.04 7.99 15.25
CA LEU A 96 19.26 7.99 16.49
C LEU A 96 19.64 6.90 17.49
N THR A 97 20.49 5.92 17.13
CA THR A 97 21.19 4.95 18.02
C THR A 97 20.43 4.37 19.24
N GLY A 98 19.09 4.34 19.22
CA GLY A 98 18.26 3.88 20.35
C GLY A 98 17.29 4.92 20.93
N GLU A 99 17.43 6.20 20.58
CA GLU A 99 16.55 7.30 21.00
C GLU A 99 15.66 7.81 19.85
N PRO A 100 14.54 7.12 19.56
CA PRO A 100 13.61 7.56 18.54
C PRO A 100 13.03 8.94 18.81
N ILE A 101 12.97 9.75 17.75
CA ILE A 101 12.00 10.84 17.68
C ILE A 101 10.61 10.21 17.50
N VAL A 102 9.81 10.22 18.57
CA VAL A 102 8.48 9.58 18.61
C VAL A 102 7.57 10.13 17.51
N ALA A 103 7.61 11.45 17.25
CA ALA A 103 6.82 12.09 16.21
C ALA A 103 7.15 11.54 14.81
N LEU A 104 8.43 11.38 14.49
CA LEU A 104 8.90 10.87 13.20
C LEU A 104 8.51 9.40 13.02
N SER A 105 8.60 8.61 14.09
CA SER A 105 8.20 7.20 14.10
C SER A 105 6.69 7.04 13.86
N ARG A 106 5.86 7.88 14.49
CA ARG A 106 4.40 7.90 14.25
C ARG A 106 4.08 8.31 12.83
N PHE A 107 4.72 9.35 12.31
CA PHE A 107 4.53 9.81 10.94
C PHE A 107 4.85 8.72 9.92
N ALA A 108 6.01 8.06 10.04
CA ALA A 108 6.38 6.96 9.16
C ALA A 108 5.37 5.81 9.21
N ARG A 109 4.86 5.47 10.41
CA ARG A 109 3.84 4.45 10.58
C ARG A 109 2.52 4.83 9.89
N THR A 110 2.07 6.08 9.99
CA THR A 110 0.86 6.55 9.29
C THR A 110 1.01 6.48 7.77
N ILE A 111 2.16 6.90 7.23
CA ILE A 111 2.44 6.75 5.79
C ILE A 111 2.42 5.28 5.39
N GLN A 112 3.07 4.42 6.18
CA GLN A 112 3.12 2.99 5.91
C GLN A 112 1.72 2.35 5.95
N GLU A 113 0.89 2.69 6.94
CA GLU A 113 -0.50 2.24 7.06
C GLU A 113 -1.33 2.69 5.86
N LEU A 114 -1.16 3.93 5.39
CA LEU A 114 -1.79 4.43 4.17
C LEU A 114 -1.41 3.60 2.93
N LEU A 115 -0.13 3.25 2.79
CA LEU A 115 0.38 2.48 1.65
C LEU A 115 -0.07 1.02 1.66
N LEU A 116 -0.13 0.40 2.84
CA LEU A 116 -0.62 -0.96 3.00
C LEU A 116 -2.13 -1.08 2.81
N SER A 117 -2.86 0.00 3.13
CA SER A 117 -4.31 0.00 3.17
C SER A 117 -4.93 -0.28 1.81
N PRO A 118 -6.01 -1.08 1.74
CA PRO A 118 -6.78 -1.27 0.51
C PRO A 118 -7.52 0.00 0.07
N ILE A 119 -7.57 1.06 0.90
CA ILE A 119 -8.34 2.28 0.64
C ILE A 119 -7.96 2.92 -0.69
N LEU A 120 -6.67 3.11 -0.98
CA LEU A 120 -6.24 3.73 -2.25
C LEU A 120 -6.70 2.90 -3.45
N TYR A 121 -6.57 1.58 -3.35
CA TYR A 121 -6.97 0.66 -4.41
C TYR A 121 -8.48 0.73 -4.67
N VAL A 122 -9.31 0.71 -3.61
CA VAL A 122 -10.76 0.85 -3.68
C VAL A 122 -11.17 2.22 -4.23
N ALA A 123 -10.57 3.30 -3.72
CA ALA A 123 -10.87 4.67 -4.14
C ALA A 123 -10.67 4.86 -5.64
N MET A 124 -9.56 4.35 -6.19
CA MET A 124 -9.34 4.38 -7.64
C MET A 124 -10.39 3.59 -8.42
N GLY A 125 -10.81 2.43 -7.90
CA GLY A 125 -11.88 1.62 -8.49
C GLY A 125 -13.23 2.35 -8.54
N LEU A 126 -13.60 3.01 -7.44
CA LEU A 126 -14.82 3.83 -7.34
C LEU A 126 -14.75 5.03 -8.28
N LEU A 127 -13.64 5.78 -8.27
CA LEU A 127 -13.45 6.94 -9.13
C LEU A 127 -13.53 6.57 -10.61
N ASN A 128 -12.91 5.45 -11.02
CA ASN A 128 -13.00 4.95 -12.39
C ASN A 128 -14.43 4.59 -12.81
N LYS A 129 -15.26 4.08 -11.88
CA LYS A 129 -16.68 3.80 -12.14
C LYS A 129 -17.45 5.11 -12.34
N THR A 130 -17.23 6.10 -11.48
CA THR A 130 -17.88 7.41 -11.58
C THR A 130 -17.54 8.12 -12.88
N LEU A 131 -16.25 8.20 -13.24
CA LEU A 131 -15.79 8.86 -14.47
C LEU A 131 -16.40 8.24 -15.74
N LYS A 132 -16.54 6.91 -15.78
CA LYS A 132 -17.17 6.22 -16.92
C LYS A 132 -18.66 6.52 -17.03
N ASN A 133 -19.38 6.55 -15.90
CA ASN A 133 -20.80 6.86 -15.89
C ASN A 133 -21.07 8.29 -16.37
N THR A 134 -20.22 9.26 -16.00
CA THR A 134 -20.34 10.64 -16.49
C THR A 134 -20.14 10.71 -18.00
N SER A 135 -19.16 9.99 -18.55
CA SER A 135 -18.91 10.00 -20.01
C SER A 135 -20.04 9.39 -20.83
N THR A 136 -20.82 8.45 -20.28
CA THR A 136 -21.97 7.84 -20.98
C THR A 136 -23.25 8.66 -20.92
N VAL A 137 -23.37 9.59 -19.97
CA VAL A 137 -24.54 10.49 -19.86
C VAL A 137 -24.37 11.74 -20.73
N ALA A 138 -23.13 12.08 -21.07
CA ALA A 138 -22.78 13.23 -21.91
C ALA A 138 -22.72 12.92 -23.43
N SER A 139 -23.03 11.69 -23.84
CA SER A 139 -23.06 11.20 -25.23
C SER A 139 -24.47 10.82 -25.65
#